data_AF-A0AAE5QUA7-F1
#
_entry.id   AF-A0AAE5QUA7-F1
#
_cell.length_a   1.000
_cell.length_b   1.000
_cell.length_c   1.000
_cell.angle_alpha   90.00
_cell.angle_beta   90.00
_cell.angle_gamma   90.00
#
_symmetry.space_group_name_H-M   'P 1'
#
loop_
_entity.id
_entity.type
_entity.pdbx_description
1 polymer ?
#
loop_
_entity_poly.entity_id
_entity_poly.type
_entity_poly.pdbx_seq_one_letter_code
_entity_poly.pdbx_strand_id
1 'polypeptide(L)'
;KWLKRVDETEIDELPKWLEASFKTDPGFTELAEGDGRNQTLFNYILKLQQIAMSKEEIRNTIRLINKHVLFEPISDKELDIVLRDDAFLKESFFINGKFQHDLFAKYLINEYHIIRIADILHIYIDGYYSDKQDDIERLMIKHIPGLKKIQRQETLSYLQLQTEQKELSPVNYLTLANGIYDLNTNSMQPITPE
;
A
#
# COMPACT_ATOMS: atom_id res chain seq x y z
N LYS A 1 13.64 33.47 20.25
CA LYS A 1 12.99 32.16 20.52
C LYS A 1 12.62 31.55 19.17
N TRP A 2 13.43 30.64 18.65
CA TRP A 2 13.28 30.07 17.29
C TRP A 2 12.56 28.72 17.26
N LEU A 3 11.80 28.39 18.30
CA LEU A 3 11.01 27.17 18.35
C LEU A 3 9.55 27.57 18.21
N LYS A 4 9.04 27.50 16.97
CA LYS A 4 7.60 27.49 16.71
C LYS A 4 7.12 26.16 17.27
N ARG A 5 6.42 26.20 18.42
CA ARG A 5 5.74 25.02 18.97
C ARG A 5 4.50 24.86 18.12
N VAL A 6 4.53 23.86 17.25
CA VAL A 6 3.38 23.41 16.46
C VAL A 6 2.67 22.37 17.31
N ASP A 7 1.36 22.47 17.44
CA ASP A 7 0.57 21.47 18.18
C ASP A 7 0.67 20.12 17.46
N GLU A 8 0.72 19.01 18.20
CA GLU A 8 0.92 17.66 17.63
C GLU A 8 -0.14 17.30 16.55
N THR A 9 -1.31 17.92 16.60
CA THR A 9 -2.40 17.74 15.62
C THR A 9 -2.19 18.46 14.29
N GLU A 10 -1.23 19.38 14.20
CA GLU A 10 -0.85 20.07 12.95
C GLU A 10 0.39 19.45 12.29
N ILE A 11 0.95 18.39 12.88
CA ILE A 11 2.12 17.69 12.35
C ILE A 11 1.61 16.62 11.40
N ASP A 12 1.88 16.79 10.11
CA ASP A 12 1.64 15.75 9.11
C ASP A 12 2.44 14.48 9.47
N GLU A 13 1.84 13.32 9.24
CA GLU A 13 2.54 12.05 9.41
C GLU A 13 3.80 12.00 8.55
N LEU A 14 4.86 11.38 9.08
CA LEU A 14 6.12 11.24 8.36
C LEU A 14 5.82 10.57 7.01
N PRO A 15 6.10 11.25 5.88
CA PRO A 15 5.84 10.65 4.59
C PRO A 15 6.58 9.32 4.46
N LYS A 16 5.86 8.24 4.13
CA LYS A 16 6.43 6.88 4.10
C LYS A 16 7.63 6.72 3.15
N TRP A 17 7.78 7.61 2.16
CA TRP A 17 8.96 7.63 1.30
C TRP A 17 10.26 8.05 2.03
N LEU A 18 10.16 8.73 3.17
CA LEU A 18 11.29 9.00 4.08
C LEU A 18 11.61 7.82 4.99
N GLU A 19 10.64 6.95 5.25
CA GLU A 19 10.87 5.69 6.00
C GLU A 19 11.66 4.67 5.16
N ALA A 20 11.63 4.82 3.83
CA ALA A 20 12.37 3.99 2.89
C ALA A 20 13.89 4.28 2.93
N SER A 21 14.54 4.05 4.07
CA SER A 21 15.99 4.12 4.19
C SER A 21 16.62 2.82 3.68
N PHE A 22 17.15 2.84 2.46
CA PHE A 22 17.93 1.73 1.96
C PHE A 22 19.40 1.91 2.37
N LYS A 23 20.03 0.85 2.90
CA LYS A 23 21.46 0.84 3.29
C LYS A 23 22.41 1.07 2.11
N THR A 24 21.89 1.04 0.89
CA THR A 24 22.67 1.11 -0.35
C THR A 24 22.11 2.24 -1.19
N ASP A 25 22.98 3.16 -1.58
CA ASP A 25 22.64 4.23 -2.50
C ASP A 25 22.15 3.61 -3.83
N PRO A 26 20.91 3.89 -4.27
CA PRO A 26 20.41 3.45 -5.56
C PRO A 26 21.12 4.12 -6.76
N GLY A 27 21.96 5.14 -6.55
CA GLY A 27 22.80 5.73 -7.59
C GLY A 27 22.05 6.64 -8.57
N PHE A 28 20.87 7.13 -8.18
CA PHE A 28 19.99 7.92 -9.04
C PHE A 28 20.61 9.21 -9.57
N THR A 29 21.57 9.78 -8.83
CA THR A 29 22.22 11.06 -9.13
C THR A 29 23.25 10.97 -10.26
N GLU A 30 23.69 9.77 -10.65
CA GLU A 30 24.71 9.57 -11.69
C GLU A 30 24.13 9.01 -13.00
N LEU A 31 22.83 8.71 -13.05
CA LEU A 31 22.22 8.03 -14.20
C LEU A 31 21.99 8.98 -15.39
N ALA A 32 22.75 8.82 -16.47
CA ALA A 32 22.57 9.50 -17.75
C ALA A 32 21.61 8.74 -18.70
N GLU A 33 21.23 9.35 -19.82
CA GLU A 33 20.38 8.71 -20.83
C GLU A 33 21.13 7.51 -21.42
N GLY A 34 20.54 6.31 -21.33
CA GLY A 34 21.17 5.06 -21.79
C GLY A 34 21.72 4.14 -20.70
N ASP A 35 21.86 4.60 -19.44
CA ASP A 35 22.43 3.82 -18.33
C ASP A 35 21.46 2.83 -17.67
N GLY A 36 20.31 2.55 -18.31
CA GLY A 36 19.31 1.64 -17.77
C GLY A 36 18.44 2.24 -16.65
N ARG A 37 18.16 3.55 -16.70
CA ARG A 37 17.28 4.29 -15.76
C ARG A 37 15.98 3.54 -15.42
N ASN A 38 15.29 3.03 -16.43
CA ASN A 38 14.02 2.30 -16.24
C ASN A 38 14.20 1.03 -15.41
N GLN A 39 15.31 0.31 -15.61
CA GLN A 39 15.62 -0.88 -14.82
C GLN A 39 15.95 -0.53 -13.37
N THR A 40 16.69 0.57 -13.14
CA THR A 40 17.02 1.02 -11.77
C THR A 40 15.78 1.46 -11.01
N LEU A 41 14.89 2.23 -11.65
CA LEU A 41 13.60 2.62 -11.07
C LEU A 41 12.72 1.40 -10.79
N PHE A 42 12.66 0.44 -11.72
CA PHE A 42 11.91 -0.80 -11.52
C PHE A 42 12.46 -1.62 -10.34
N ASN A 43 13.77 -1.79 -10.25
CA ASN A 43 14.41 -2.47 -9.11
C ASN A 43 14.13 -1.75 -7.79
N TYR A 44 14.04 -0.42 -7.80
CA TYR A 44 13.68 0.37 -6.63
C TYR A 44 12.20 0.23 -6.27
N ILE A 45 11.29 0.18 -7.26
CA ILE A 45 9.87 -0.15 -7.03
C ILE A 45 9.76 -1.48 -6.29
N LEU A 46 10.44 -2.53 -6.76
CA LEU A 46 10.42 -3.84 -6.08
C LEU A 46 10.90 -3.76 -4.62
N LYS A 47 11.90 -2.92 -4.34
CA LYS A 47 12.37 -2.68 -2.97
C LYS A 47 11.36 -1.93 -2.11
N LEU A 48 10.66 -0.92 -2.66
CA LEU A 48 9.60 -0.21 -1.96
C LEU A 48 8.42 -1.14 -1.63
N GLN A 49 8.11 -2.08 -2.52
CA GLN A 49 7.09 -3.11 -2.28
C GLN A 49 7.45 -4.05 -1.13
N GLN A 50 8.74 -4.37 -0.94
CA GLN A 50 9.19 -5.16 0.20
C GLN A 50 8.98 -4.44 1.54
N ILE A 51 8.84 -3.12 1.54
CA ILE A 51 8.50 -2.32 2.74
C ILE A 51 6.97 -2.21 2.91
N ALA A 52 6.19 -2.89 2.06
CA ALA A 52 4.74 -2.90 2.05
C ALA A 52 4.09 -1.53 1.74
N MET A 53 4.78 -0.66 1.02
CA MET A 53 4.20 0.58 0.51
C MET A 53 3.04 0.29 -0.47
N SER A 54 1.95 1.05 -0.40
CA SER A 54 0.81 0.91 -1.31
C SER A 54 1.18 1.32 -2.74
N LYS A 55 0.40 0.90 -3.75
CA LYS A 55 0.72 1.29 -5.14
C LYS A 55 0.71 2.80 -5.33
N GLU A 56 -0.22 3.49 -4.70
CA GLU A 56 -0.33 4.95 -4.81
C GLU A 56 0.87 5.65 -4.17
N GLU A 57 1.29 5.18 -3.00
CA GLU A 57 2.48 5.67 -2.30
C GLU A 57 3.75 5.44 -3.14
N ILE A 58 3.90 4.27 -3.77
CA ILE A 58 5.03 3.98 -4.65
C ILE A 58 5.03 4.91 -5.87
N ARG A 59 3.87 5.09 -6.52
CA ARG A 59 3.76 6.02 -7.67
C ARG A 59 4.15 7.44 -7.27
N ASN A 60 3.69 7.92 -6.12
CA ASN A 60 4.04 9.24 -5.60
C ASN A 60 5.55 9.35 -5.29
N THR A 61 6.13 8.33 -4.67
CA THR A 61 7.56 8.25 -4.36
C THR A 61 8.42 8.31 -5.62
N ILE A 62 8.10 7.49 -6.62
CA ILE A 62 8.84 7.43 -7.89
C ILE A 62 8.72 8.73 -8.69
N ARG A 63 7.53 9.37 -8.68
CA ARG A 63 7.35 10.71 -9.27
C ARG A 63 8.23 11.77 -8.61
N LEU A 64 8.34 11.72 -7.27
CA LEU A 64 9.20 12.63 -6.53
C LEU A 64 10.68 12.41 -6.88
N ILE A 65 11.11 11.15 -6.96
CA ILE A 65 12.48 10.77 -7.38
C ILE A 65 12.78 11.26 -8.80
N ASN A 66 11.87 11.02 -9.75
CA ASN A 66 12.02 11.46 -11.14
C ASN A 66 12.19 12.98 -11.24
N LYS A 67 11.46 13.74 -10.41
CA LYS A 67 11.44 15.21 -10.43
C LYS A 67 12.61 15.86 -9.70
N HIS A 68 13.07 15.27 -8.60
CA HIS A 68 13.98 15.95 -7.65
C HIS A 68 15.31 15.23 -7.40
N VAL A 69 15.44 13.95 -7.77
CA VAL A 69 16.62 13.13 -7.43
C VAL A 69 17.38 12.67 -8.69
N LEU A 70 16.68 12.37 -9.78
CA LEU A 70 17.33 12.01 -11.03
C LEU A 70 18.10 13.20 -11.62
N PHE A 71 19.27 12.91 -12.17
CA PHE A 71 20.10 13.90 -12.86
C PHE A 71 19.37 14.51 -14.07
N GLU A 72 18.74 13.67 -14.90
CA GLU A 72 17.77 14.12 -15.88
C GLU A 72 16.45 13.37 -15.70
N PRO A 73 15.33 14.10 -15.63
CA PRO A 73 14.02 13.48 -15.49
C PRO A 73 13.67 12.70 -16.75
N ILE A 74 12.99 11.57 -16.53
CA ILE A 74 12.39 10.75 -17.58
C ILE A 74 11.04 11.37 -17.97
N SER A 75 10.63 11.18 -19.22
CA SER A 75 9.34 11.67 -19.71
C SER A 75 8.16 11.02 -18.98
N ASP A 76 7.04 11.73 -18.85
CA ASP A 76 5.83 11.20 -18.18
C ASP A 76 5.34 9.90 -18.82
N LYS A 77 5.48 9.76 -20.15
CA LYS A 77 5.09 8.56 -20.88
C LYS A 77 5.93 7.33 -20.50
N GLU A 78 7.23 7.51 -20.31
CA GLU A 78 8.12 6.44 -19.89
C GLU A 78 7.95 6.13 -18.41
N LEU A 79 7.71 7.15 -17.59
CA LEU A 79 7.38 6.97 -16.18
C LEU A 79 6.11 6.13 -16.00
N ASP A 80 5.07 6.39 -16.79
CA ASP A 80 3.84 5.60 -16.81
C ASP A 80 4.06 4.16 -17.28
N ILE A 81 5.06 3.90 -18.14
CA ILE A 81 5.45 2.54 -18.53
C ILE A 81 6.10 1.81 -17.36
N VAL A 82 7.00 2.48 -16.63
CA VAL A 82 7.67 1.92 -15.44
C VAL A 82 6.67 1.69 -14.30
N LEU A 83 5.65 2.55 -14.18
CA LEU A 83 4.59 2.50 -13.17
C LEU A 83 3.34 1.72 -13.61
N ARG A 84 3.42 0.84 -14.62
CA ARG A 84 2.30 -0.04 -15.00
C ARG A 84 1.99 -1.05 -13.92
N ASP A 85 0.71 -1.35 -13.72
CA ASP A 85 0.25 -2.33 -12.71
C ASP A 85 0.91 -3.72 -12.85
N ASP A 86 1.20 -4.16 -14.07
CA ASP A 86 1.90 -5.43 -14.34
C ASP A 86 3.33 -5.46 -13.78
N ALA A 87 3.96 -4.29 -13.60
CA ALA A 87 5.30 -4.13 -13.05
C ALA A 87 5.34 -4.47 -11.54
N PHE A 88 4.20 -4.39 -10.84
CA PHE A 88 4.14 -4.46 -9.38
C PHE A 88 4.00 -5.88 -8.81
N LEU A 89 3.84 -6.96 -9.59
CA LEU A 89 3.08 -8.09 -9.02
C LEU A 89 3.74 -9.47 -8.92
N LYS A 90 4.84 -9.77 -9.62
CA LYS A 90 5.20 -11.20 -9.76
C LYS A 90 6.40 -11.70 -8.96
N GLU A 91 7.38 -10.85 -8.63
CA GLU A 91 8.66 -11.33 -8.06
C GLU A 91 9.02 -10.73 -6.70
N SER A 92 8.28 -9.74 -6.20
CA SER A 92 8.64 -9.04 -4.94
C SER A 92 8.41 -9.87 -3.67
N PHE A 93 7.47 -10.82 -3.68
CA PHE A 93 7.13 -11.64 -2.50
C PHE A 93 7.89 -12.97 -2.41
N PHE A 94 8.80 -13.26 -3.35
CA PHE A 94 9.61 -14.48 -3.36
C PHE A 94 11.09 -14.12 -3.18
N ILE A 95 11.61 -14.29 -1.97
CA ILE A 95 13.03 -14.10 -1.69
C ILE A 95 13.71 -15.48 -1.75
N ASN A 96 14.69 -15.64 -2.64
CA ASN A 96 15.42 -16.89 -2.85
C ASN A 96 14.49 -18.10 -3.13
N GLY A 97 13.40 -17.88 -3.86
CA GLY A 97 12.40 -18.92 -4.16
C GLY A 97 11.46 -19.28 -3.00
N LYS A 98 11.62 -18.64 -1.83
CA LYS A 98 10.72 -18.79 -0.69
C LYS A 98 9.70 -17.66 -0.66
N PHE A 99 8.42 -18.03 -0.59
CA PHE A 99 7.32 -17.08 -0.41
C PHE A 99 7.39 -16.42 0.98
N GLN A 100 7.30 -15.09 1.00
CA GLN A 100 7.29 -14.26 2.20
C GLN A 100 5.84 -13.89 2.53
N HIS A 101 5.17 -14.72 3.32
CA HIS A 101 3.76 -14.51 3.70
C HIS A 101 3.56 -13.24 4.54
N ASP A 102 4.57 -12.84 5.30
CA ASP A 102 4.58 -11.64 6.15
C ASP A 102 4.57 -10.35 5.31
N LEU A 103 5.43 -10.28 4.29
CA LEU A 103 5.47 -9.15 3.37
C LEU A 103 4.19 -9.06 2.55
N PHE A 104 3.68 -10.21 2.08
CA PHE A 104 2.44 -10.25 1.32
C PHE A 104 1.23 -9.84 2.17
N ALA A 105 1.16 -10.29 3.42
CA ALA A 105 0.10 -9.88 4.34
C ALA A 105 0.14 -8.37 4.62
N LYS A 106 1.31 -7.79 4.88
CA LYS A 106 1.45 -6.32 5.06
C LYS A 106 1.00 -5.55 3.83
N TYR A 107 1.39 -6.01 2.64
CA TYR A 107 0.92 -5.42 1.38
C TYR A 107 -0.60 -5.47 1.26
N LEU A 108 -1.22 -6.61 1.61
CA LEU A 108 -2.69 -6.74 1.57
C LEU A 108 -3.38 -5.80 2.56
N ILE A 109 -2.84 -5.64 3.77
CA ILE A 109 -3.38 -4.69 4.77
C ILE A 109 -3.36 -3.28 4.20
N ASN A 110 -2.24 -2.84 3.62
CA ASN A 110 -2.07 -1.46 3.16
C ASN A 110 -2.84 -1.17 1.85
N GLU A 111 -2.89 -2.11 0.91
CA GLU A 111 -3.57 -1.90 -0.37
C GLU A 111 -5.10 -2.04 -0.25
N TYR A 112 -5.58 -2.99 0.56
CA TYR A 112 -7.01 -3.30 0.68
C TYR A 112 -7.64 -2.87 2.00
N HIS A 113 -6.90 -2.08 2.80
CA HIS A 113 -7.34 -1.55 4.09
C HIS A 113 -7.96 -2.64 4.97
N ILE A 114 -7.30 -3.81 5.07
CA ILE A 114 -7.83 -4.92 5.87
C ILE A 114 -7.84 -4.49 7.33
N ILE A 115 -8.95 -4.70 8.01
CA ILE A 115 -9.14 -4.39 9.44
C ILE A 115 -9.66 -5.62 10.18
N ARG A 116 -9.46 -5.68 11.50
CA ARG A 116 -10.01 -6.74 12.34
C ARG A 116 -11.12 -6.17 13.23
N ILE A 117 -12.33 -6.71 13.11
CA ILE A 117 -13.49 -6.34 13.92
C ILE A 117 -14.02 -7.62 14.57
N ALA A 118 -14.15 -7.61 15.91
CA ALA A 118 -14.63 -8.76 16.68
C ALA A 118 -13.93 -10.09 16.33
N ASP A 119 -12.60 -10.05 16.20
CA ASP A 119 -11.75 -11.18 15.79
C ASP A 119 -12.01 -11.75 14.39
N ILE A 120 -12.72 -11.01 13.53
CA ILE A 120 -12.96 -11.36 12.14
C ILE A 120 -12.24 -10.36 11.24
N LEU A 121 -11.50 -10.86 10.25
CA LEU A 121 -10.86 -10.04 9.22
C LEU A 121 -11.92 -9.48 8.27
N HIS A 122 -11.91 -8.17 8.08
CA HIS A 122 -12.74 -7.46 7.14
C HIS A 122 -11.87 -6.80 6.09
N ILE A 123 -12.30 -6.87 4.83
CA ILE A 123 -11.58 -6.30 3.69
C ILE A 123 -12.42 -5.23 3.00
N TYR A 124 -11.80 -4.12 2.63
CA TYR A 124 -12.48 -3.03 1.95
C TYR A 124 -12.55 -3.31 0.44
N ILE A 125 -13.77 -3.49 -0.08
CA ILE A 125 -14.03 -3.75 -1.49
C ILE A 125 -15.21 -2.88 -1.91
N ASP A 126 -15.04 -2.11 -2.99
CA ASP A 126 -16.11 -1.33 -3.64
C ASP A 126 -16.95 -0.46 -2.71
N GLY A 127 -16.33 0.14 -1.68
CA GLY A 127 -16.99 1.07 -0.77
C GLY A 127 -17.49 0.48 0.54
N TYR A 128 -17.36 -0.82 0.77
CA TYR A 128 -17.81 -1.47 2.01
C TYR A 128 -16.81 -2.51 2.52
N TYR A 129 -16.93 -2.85 3.80
CA TYR A 129 -16.16 -3.91 4.45
C TYR A 129 -16.87 -5.25 4.34
N SER A 130 -16.21 -6.24 3.72
CA SER A 130 -16.68 -7.63 3.64
C SER A 130 -15.99 -8.48 4.71
N ASP A 131 -16.74 -9.29 5.44
CA ASP A 131 -16.27 -10.25 6.46
C ASP A 131 -15.91 -11.63 5.87
N LYS A 132 -16.04 -11.79 4.56
CA LYS A 132 -15.84 -13.08 3.89
C LYS A 132 -14.36 -13.34 3.65
N GLN A 133 -13.85 -14.38 4.30
CA GLN A 133 -12.49 -14.89 4.06
C GLN A 133 -12.25 -15.25 2.58
N ASP A 134 -13.27 -15.76 1.88
CA ASP A 134 -13.20 -16.07 0.44
C ASP A 134 -12.84 -14.85 -0.42
N ASP A 135 -13.25 -13.64 -0.03
CA ASP A 135 -12.95 -12.42 -0.78
C ASP A 135 -11.45 -12.07 -0.67
N ILE A 136 -10.88 -12.27 0.53
CA ILE A 136 -9.44 -12.15 0.75
C ILE A 136 -8.69 -13.20 -0.07
N GLU A 137 -9.11 -14.47 -0.03
CA GLU A 137 -8.45 -15.54 -0.80
C GLU A 137 -8.55 -15.32 -2.33
N ARG A 138 -9.67 -14.79 -2.84
CA ARG A 138 -9.82 -14.41 -4.25
C ARG A 138 -8.82 -13.33 -4.63
N LEU A 139 -8.60 -12.33 -3.76
CA LEU A 139 -7.60 -11.30 -3.99
C LEU A 139 -6.18 -11.87 -3.95
N MET A 140 -5.89 -12.81 -3.05
CA MET A 140 -4.61 -13.51 -3.04
C MET A 140 -4.33 -14.23 -4.37
N ILE A 141 -5.33 -14.94 -4.92
CA ILE A 141 -5.22 -15.62 -6.22
C ILE A 141 -5.14 -14.61 -7.38
N LYS A 142 -5.86 -13.49 -7.29
CA LYS A 142 -5.79 -12.41 -8.30
C LYS A 142 -4.37 -11.87 -8.44
N HIS A 143 -3.67 -11.68 -7.31
CA HIS A 143 -2.28 -11.21 -7.31
C HIS A 143 -1.29 -12.31 -7.67
N ILE A 144 -1.47 -13.52 -7.10
CA ILE A 144 -0.57 -14.66 -7.31
C ILE A 144 -1.40 -15.89 -7.70
N PRO A 145 -1.70 -16.09 -9.00
CA PRO A 145 -2.54 -17.20 -9.46
C PRO A 145 -2.03 -18.60 -9.08
N GLY A 146 -0.70 -18.75 -8.91
CA GLY A 146 -0.05 -20.01 -8.54
C GLY A 146 0.09 -20.25 -7.02
N LEU A 147 -0.52 -19.42 -6.18
CA LEU A 147 -0.31 -19.47 -4.73
C LEU A 147 -0.91 -20.75 -4.11
N LYS A 148 -0.08 -21.51 -3.39
CA LYS A 148 -0.50 -22.78 -2.77
C LYS A 148 -1.47 -22.51 -1.61
N LYS A 149 -2.38 -23.46 -1.35
CA LYS A 149 -3.33 -23.38 -0.22
C LYS A 149 -2.63 -23.15 1.13
N ILE A 150 -1.51 -23.82 1.38
CA ILE A 150 -0.72 -23.65 2.60
C ILE A 150 -0.23 -22.21 2.75
N GLN A 151 0.29 -21.62 1.66
CA GLN A 151 0.79 -20.23 1.66
C GLN A 151 -0.35 -19.22 1.91
N ARG A 152 -1.55 -19.49 1.40
CA ARG A 152 -2.75 -18.69 1.69
C ARG A 152 -3.14 -18.77 3.16
N GLN A 153 -3.13 -19.96 3.75
CA GLN A 153 -3.41 -20.14 5.18
C GLN A 153 -2.36 -19.46 6.08
N GLU A 154 -1.08 -19.53 5.71
CA GLU A 154 -0.01 -18.80 6.42
C GLU A 154 -0.25 -17.29 6.37
N THR A 155 -0.58 -16.75 5.20
CA THR A 155 -0.87 -15.32 5.02
C THR A 155 -2.07 -14.88 5.85
N LEU A 156 -3.17 -15.65 5.84
CA LEU A 156 -4.36 -15.37 6.65
C LEU A 156 -4.07 -15.40 8.15
N SER A 157 -3.28 -16.38 8.60
CA SER A 157 -2.87 -16.47 10.01
C SER A 157 -2.06 -15.25 10.44
N TYR A 158 -1.18 -14.77 9.56
CA TYR A 158 -0.40 -13.56 9.81
C TYR A 158 -1.27 -12.30 9.79
N LEU A 159 -2.21 -12.18 8.85
CA LEU A 159 -3.19 -11.10 8.83
C LEU A 159 -3.95 -11.04 10.16
N GLN A 160 -4.44 -12.17 10.66
CA GLN A 160 -5.16 -12.25 11.93
C GLN A 160 -4.39 -11.61 13.10
N LEU A 161 -3.06 -11.75 13.11
CA LEU A 161 -2.19 -11.27 14.18
C LEU A 161 -1.73 -9.82 14.00
N GLN A 162 -1.48 -9.40 12.76
CA GLN A 162 -0.87 -8.10 12.45
C GLN A 162 -1.91 -7.00 12.22
N THR A 163 -3.12 -7.35 11.79
CA THR A 163 -4.13 -6.36 11.44
C THR A 163 -4.62 -5.59 12.66
N GLU A 164 -4.74 -4.27 12.51
CA GLU A 164 -5.27 -3.38 13.54
C GLU A 164 -6.70 -3.78 13.92
N GLN A 165 -6.98 -3.75 15.22
CA GLN A 165 -8.30 -4.00 15.75
C GLN A 165 -9.09 -2.69 15.76
N LYS A 166 -10.16 -2.62 14.96
CA LYS A 166 -11.10 -1.51 14.97
C LYS A 166 -12.40 -1.92 15.67
N GLU A 167 -13.05 -0.93 16.30
CA GLU A 167 -14.40 -1.11 16.84
C GLU A 167 -15.45 -1.00 15.74
N LEU A 168 -16.60 -1.64 15.94
CA LEU A 168 -17.74 -1.49 15.04
C LEU A 168 -18.19 -0.02 15.02
N SER A 169 -18.44 0.50 13.82
CA SER A 169 -19.07 1.80 13.67
C SER A 169 -20.42 1.81 14.42
N PRO A 170 -20.76 2.91 15.11
CA PRO A 170 -22.01 2.98 15.83
C PRO A 170 -23.20 2.97 14.86
N VAL A 171 -24.33 2.43 15.34
CA VAL A 171 -25.52 2.05 14.53
C VAL A 171 -26.21 3.25 13.84
N ASN A 172 -25.82 4.48 14.20
CA ASN A 172 -26.31 5.71 13.58
C ASN A 172 -25.74 5.98 12.19
N TYR A 173 -24.68 5.28 11.77
CA TYR A 173 -24.11 5.45 10.43
C TYR A 173 -24.74 4.50 9.41
N LEU A 174 -25.21 5.07 8.29
CA LEU A 174 -25.77 4.36 7.15
C LEU A 174 -24.87 4.57 5.92
N THR A 175 -24.32 3.50 5.38
CA THR A 175 -23.56 3.57 4.12
C THR A 175 -24.52 3.69 2.94
N LEU A 176 -24.45 4.82 2.24
CA LEU A 176 -25.18 5.11 1.01
C LEU A 176 -24.19 5.18 -0.17
N ALA A 177 -24.68 5.07 -1.40
CA ALA A 177 -23.83 5.10 -2.60
C ALA A 177 -23.02 6.40 -2.77
N ASN A 178 -23.46 7.48 -2.14
CA ASN A 178 -22.86 8.81 -2.20
C ASN A 178 -22.12 9.23 -0.91
N GLY A 179 -22.01 8.35 0.10
CA GLY A 179 -21.37 8.69 1.37
C GLY A 179 -21.91 7.90 2.56
N ILE A 180 -21.33 8.16 3.73
CA ILE A 180 -21.81 7.64 5.01
C ILE A 180 -22.73 8.70 5.63
N TYR A 181 -23.99 8.35 5.83
CA TYR A 181 -24.99 9.23 6.41
C TYR A 181 -25.10 9.00 7.92
N ASP A 182 -24.97 10.06 8.71
CA ASP A 182 -25.18 10.01 10.15
C ASP A 182 -26.62 10.38 10.52
N LEU A 183 -27.36 9.42 11.07
CA LEU A 183 -28.74 9.57 11.53
C LEU A 183 -28.89 10.63 12.66
N ASN A 184 -27.85 10.86 13.46
CA ASN A 184 -27.91 11.80 14.59
C ASN A 184 -27.71 13.25 14.14
N THR A 185 -26.70 13.48 13.30
CA THR A 185 -26.34 14.83 12.83
C THR A 185 -27.02 15.22 11.53
N ASN A 186 -27.68 14.28 10.85
CA ASN A 186 -28.31 14.48 9.54
C ASN A 186 -27.30 15.05 8.53
N SER A 187 -26.09 14.50 8.55
CA SER A 187 -24.96 14.92 7.73
C SER A 187 -24.39 13.77 6.91
N MET A 188 -23.81 14.12 5.76
CA MET A 188 -23.16 13.19 4.84
C MET A 188 -21.65 13.32 4.96
N GLN A 189 -20.98 12.20 5.19
CA GLN A 189 -19.53 12.08 5.22
C GLN A 189 -19.03 11.33 3.97
N PRO A 190 -17.83 11.63 3.47
CA PRO A 190 -17.23 10.85 2.38
C PRO A 190 -17.00 9.40 2.83
N ILE A 191 -17.06 8.45 1.88
CA ILE A 191 -16.67 7.06 2.16
C ILE A 191 -15.14 7.05 2.25
N THR A 192 -14.63 6.86 3.45
CA THR A 192 -13.20 6.64 3.70
C THR A 192 -13.01 5.26 4.35
N PRO A 193 -11.93 4.55 4.00
CA PRO A 193 -11.55 3.31 4.70
C PRO A 193 -10.95 3.57 6.11
N GLU A 194 -10.60 4.83 6.40
CA GLU A 194 -10.17 5.28 7.73
C GLU A 194 -11.33 5.39 8.71
#